data_AF-I4DBA0-F1
#
_entry.id   AF-I4DBA0-F1
#
_cell.length_a   1.000
_cell.length_b   1.000
_cell.length_c   1.000
_cell.angle_alpha   90.00
_cell.angle_beta   90.00
_cell.angle_gamma   90.00
#
_symmetry.space_group_name_H-M   'P 1'
#
loop_
_entity.id
_entity.type
_entity.pdbx_description
1 polymer ?
#
loop_
_entity_poly.entity_id
_entity_poly.type
_entity_poly.pdbx_seq_one_letter_code
_entity_poly.pdbx_strand_id
1 'polypeptide(L)' 'MLCAEVSIYPQKTNSPGQVINNSINSLSNENIQYKVGSLSTHIDGNDEQVWNGIKKVFDAAKTSGEVSMVVTISNTAH' A
#
# COMPACT_ATOMS: atom_id res chain seq x y z
N MET A 1 -15.68 -7.93 3.34
CA MET A 1 -14.29 -8.35 3.58
C MET A 1 -13.58 -8.12 2.28
N LEU A 2 -12.65 -7.18 2.30
CA LEU A 2 -11.96 -6.69 1.13
C LEU A 2 -10.51 -7.12 1.25
N CYS A 3 -9.91 -7.47 0.12
CA CYS A 3 -8.49 -7.77 0.00
C CYS A 3 -7.93 -6.85 -1.07
N ALA A 4 -6.74 -6.31 -0.86
CA ALA A 4 -6.08 -5.48 -1.84
C ALA A 4 -4.61 -5.84 -2.00
N GLU A 5 -4.16 -5.90 -3.25
CA GLU A 5 -2.74 -5.91 -3.60
C GLU A 5 -2.33 -4.53 -4.06
N VAL A 6 -1.32 -3.95 -3.40
CA VAL A 6 -0.83 -2.61 -3.69
C VAL A 6 0.62 -2.65 -4.15
N SER A 7 0.89 -2.06 -5.32
CA SER A 7 2.22 -1.86 -5.87
C SER A 7 2.49 -0.37 -6.10
N ILE A 8 3.62 0.12 -5.61
CA ILE A 8 4.01 1.53 -5.67
C ILE A 8 5.22 1.69 -6.58
N TYR A 9 5.14 2.64 -7.50
CA TYR A 9 6.18 2.95 -8.47
C TYR A 9 6.59 4.42 -8.32
N PRO A 10 7.53 4.74 -7.42
CA PRO A 10 8.09 6.07 -7.28
C PRO A 10 8.78 6.49 -8.58
N GLN A 11 8.56 7.73 -9.01
CA GLN A 11 9.15 8.27 -10.24
C GLN A 11 10.26 9.26 -9.91
N LYS A 12 11.24 9.37 -10.81
CA LYS A 12 12.31 10.40 -10.75
C LYS A 12 13.05 10.46 -9.39
N THR A 13 13.18 9.32 -8.70
CA THR A 13 13.87 9.21 -7.41
C THR A 13 15.05 8.26 -7.48
N ASN A 14 16.10 8.56 -6.72
CA ASN A 14 17.29 7.70 -6.57
C ASN A 14 17.13 6.67 -5.44
N SER A 15 16.05 6.73 -4.65
CA SER A 15 15.81 5.88 -3.49
C SER A 15 14.41 5.24 -3.48
N PRO A 16 13.98 4.56 -4.57
CA PRO A 16 12.62 4.02 -4.68
C PRO A 16 12.26 3.04 -3.56
N GLY A 17 13.21 2.19 -3.13
CA GLY A 17 12.99 1.26 -2.02
C GLY A 17 12.67 1.96 -0.69
N GLN A 18 13.27 3.12 -0.42
CA GLN A 18 12.97 3.90 0.78
C GLN A 18 11.56 4.49 0.74
N VAL A 19 11.13 4.99 -0.43
CA VAL A 19 9.76 5.50 -0.62
C VAL A 19 8.73 4.39 -0.42
N ILE A 20 8.98 3.20 -0.98
CA ILE A 20 8.11 2.02 -0.82
C ILE A 20 8.05 1.59 0.64
N ASN A 21 9.21 1.45 1.32
CA ASN A 21 9.23 1.01 2.71
C ASN A 21 8.55 2.01 3.65
N ASN A 22 8.78 3.32 3.46
CA ASN A 22 8.14 4.35 4.27
C ASN A 22 6.62 4.39 4.08
N SER A 23 6.15 4.21 2.86
CA SER A 23 4.72 4.18 2.56
C SER A 23 4.02 2.94 3.12
N ILE A 24 4.64 1.75 3.03
CA ILE A 24 4.12 0.54 3.69
C ILE A 24 4.15 0.68 5.21
N ASN A 25 5.21 1.26 5.78
CA ASN A 25 5.30 1.49 7.23
C ASN A 25 4.18 2.41 7.76
N SER A 26 3.51 3.20 6.92
CA SER A 26 2.33 3.98 7.33
C SER A 26 1.14 3.11 7.79
N LEU A 27 1.12 1.81 7.41
CA LEU A 27 0.13 0.83 7.86
C LEU A 27 0.40 0.28 9.25
N SER A 28 1.62 0.42 9.79
CA SER A 28 2.01 -0.19 11.08
C SER A 28 1.21 0.30 12.29
N ASN A 29 0.58 1.47 12.19
CA ASN A 29 -0.26 2.04 13.25
C ASN A 29 -1.75 1.73 13.09
N GLU A 30 -2.12 0.96 12.08
CA GLU A 30 -3.51 0.58 11.82
C GLU A 30 -3.78 -0.83 12.36
N ASN A 31 -5.00 -1.05 12.84
CA ASN A 31 -5.46 -2.39 13.21
C ASN A 31 -5.86 -3.18 11.94
N ILE A 32 -4.95 -3.23 10.95
CA ILE A 32 -5.14 -3.85 9.64
C ILE A 32 -4.07 -4.91 9.40
N GLN A 33 -4.46 -6.01 8.76
CA GLN A 33 -3.51 -7.07 8.41
C GLN A 33 -2.85 -6.71 7.08
N TYR A 34 -1.53 -6.85 6.99
CA TYR A 34 -0.83 -6.67 5.74
C TYR A 34 0.39 -7.59 5.64
N LYS A 35 0.77 -7.95 4.42
CA LYS A 35 1.92 -8.80 4.13
C LYS A 35 2.69 -8.27 2.93
N VAL A 36 3.95 -7.92 3.15
CA VAL A 36 4.84 -7.47 2.08
C VAL A 36 5.32 -8.68 1.27
N GLY A 37 4.98 -8.71 -0.01
CA GLY A 37 5.46 -9.69 -0.98
C GLY A 37 6.68 -9.19 -1.76
N SER A 38 7.10 -9.97 -2.76
CA SER A 38 8.23 -9.61 -3.64
C SER A 38 7.89 -8.51 -4.66
N LEU A 39 6.60 -8.34 -5.00
CA LEU A 39 6.14 -7.39 -6.02
C LEU A 39 5.07 -6.42 -5.50
N SER A 40 4.15 -6.91 -4.67
CA SER A 40 3.03 -6.16 -4.12
C SER A 40 2.95 -6.36 -2.61
N THR A 41 2.23 -5.46 -1.93
CA THR A 41 1.82 -5.62 -0.53
C THR A 41 0.36 -6.03 -0.49
N HIS A 42 0.06 -7.15 0.16
CA HIS A 42 -1.30 -7.56 0.47
C HIS A 42 -1.82 -6.81 1.69
N ILE A 43 -3.06 -6.35 1.63
CA ILE A 43 -3.77 -5.65 2.70
C ILE A 43 -5.16 -6.31 2.86
N ASP A 44 -5.46 -6.76 4.08
CA ASP A 44 -6.68 -7.50 4.41
C ASP A 44 -7.39 -6.88 5.61
N GLY A 45 -8.72 -6.81 5.53
CA GLY A 45 -9.55 -6.30 6.62
C GLY A 45 -11.01 -6.15 6.24
N ASN A 46 -11.74 -5.41 7.06
CA ASN A 46 -13.03 -4.88 6.63
C ASN A 46 -12.84 -3.84 5.52
N ASP A 47 -13.92 -3.54 4.81
CA ASP A 47 -13.87 -2.73 3.61
C ASP A 47 -13.28 -1.33 3.89
N GLU A 48 -13.69 -0.68 4.98
CA GLU A 48 -13.20 0.65 5.37
C GLU A 48 -11.71 0.63 5.74
N GLN A 49 -11.26 -0.40 6.46
CA GLN A 49 -9.85 -0.57 6.80
C GLN A 49 -8.99 -0.64 5.54
N VAL A 50 -9.38 -1.45 4.56
CA VAL A 50 -8.60 -1.62 3.33
C VAL A 50 -8.57 -0.34 2.50
N TRP A 51 -9.70 0.35 2.35
CA TRP A 51 -9.71 1.65 1.66
C TRP A 51 -8.84 2.69 2.35
N ASN A 52 -8.91 2.78 3.68
CA ASN A 52 -8.07 3.67 4.46
C ASN A 52 -6.58 3.31 4.34
N GLY A 53 -6.26 2.01 4.33
CA GLY A 53 -4.91 1.49 4.12
C GLY A 53 -4.34 1.90 2.77
N ILE A 54 -5.07 1.64 1.68
CA ILE A 54 -4.68 2.05 0.31
C ILE A 54 -4.43 3.56 0.25
N LYS A 55 -5.36 4.36 0.80
CA LYS A 55 -5.24 5.82 0.82
C LYS A 55 -3.99 6.27 1.58
N LYS A 56 -3.72 5.71 2.77
CA LYS A 56 -2.54 6.07 3.57
C LYS A 56 -1.24 5.74 2.85
N VAL A 57 -1.15 4.56 2.25
CA VAL A 57 0.03 4.14 1.50
C VAL A 57 0.31 5.12 0.36
N PHE A 58 -0.72 5.49 -0.42
CA PHE A 58 -0.58 6.47 -1.49
C PHE A 58 -0.22 7.86 -0.97
N ASP A 59 -0.90 8.32 0.07
CA ASP A 59 -0.67 9.62 0.70
C ASP A 59 0.76 9.73 1.26
N ALA A 60 1.30 8.65 1.84
CA ALA A 60 2.66 8.60 2.32
C ALA A 60 3.67 8.59 1.15
N ALA A 61 3.44 7.79 0.12
CA ALA A 61 4.35 7.68 -1.02
C ALA A 61 4.47 9.01 -1.79
N LYS A 62 3.35 9.71 -2.02
CA LYS A 62 3.33 10.97 -2.78
C LYS A 62 4.03 12.13 -2.05
N THR A 63 4.29 12.03 -0.75
CA THR A 63 5.12 13.02 -0.04
C THR A 63 6.58 13.05 -0.53
N SER A 64 7.03 11.96 -1.17
CA SER A 64 8.38 11.82 -1.70
C SER A 64 8.50 12.23 -3.17
N GLY A 65 7.42 12.72 -3.80
CA GLY A 65 7.39 13.16 -5.20
C GLY A 65 6.31 12.47 -6.04
N GLU A 66 6.52 12.45 -7.36
CA GLU A 66 5.62 11.78 -8.30
C GLU A 66 5.62 10.27 -8.06
N VAL A 67 4.42 9.68 -8.02
CA VAL A 67 4.25 8.25 -7.78
C VAL A 67 3.06 7.71 -8.58
N SER A 68 3.23 6.52 -9.13
CA SER A 68 2.13 5.71 -9.65
C SER A 68 1.84 4.59 -8.68
N MET A 69 0.57 4.27 -8.47
CA MET A 69 0.16 3.13 -7.65
C MET A 69 -0.81 2.28 -8.45
N VAL A 70 -0.56 0.97 -8.47
CA VAL A 70 -1.48 -0.02 -9.02
C VAL A 70 -2.10 -0.75 -7.84
N VAL A 71 -3.43 -0.88 -7.89
CA VAL A 71 -4.19 -1.59 -6.86
C VAL A 71 -5.10 -2.61 -7.54
N THR A 72 -4.99 -3.86 -7.11
CA THR A 72 -5.96 -4.91 -7.43
C THR A 72 -6.81 -5.14 -6.18
N ILE A 73 -8.13 -5.14 -6.33
CA ILE A 73 -9.07 -5.30 -5.22
C ILE A 73 -9.96 -6.50 -5.49
N SER A 74 -10.18 -7.33 -4.48
CA SER A 74 -11.06 -8.48 -4.53
C SER A 74 -11.94 -8.57 -3.28
N ASN A 75 -13.11 -9.20 -3.42
CA ASN A 75 -13.98 -9.57 -2.30
C ASN A 75 -13.87 -11.07 -1.96
N THR A 76 -12.78 -11.70 -2.38
CA THR A 76 -12.53 -13.13 -2.20
C THR A 76 -11.71 -13.33 -0.95
N ALA A 77 -12.05 -14.33 -0.14
CA ALA A 77 -11.19 -14.74 0.97
C ALA A 77 -9.89 -15.33 0.42
N HIS A 78 -8.75 -14.76 0.82
CA HIS A 78 -7.43 -15.33 0.60
C HIS A 78 -6.94 -16.08 1.84
#